data_AF-A0A511N7I3-F1
#
_entry.id   AF-A0A511N7I3-F1
#
_cell.length_a   1.000
_cell.length_b   1.000
_cell.length_c   1.000
_cell.angle_alpha   90.00
_cell.angle_beta   90.00
_cell.angle_gamma   90.00
#
_symmetry.space_group_name_H-M   'P 1'
#
loop_
_entity.id
_entity.type
_entity.pdbx_description
1 polymer ?
#
loop_
_entity_poly.entity_id
_entity_poly.type
_entity_poly.pdbx_seq_one_letter_code
_entity_poly.pdbx_strand_id
1 'polypeptide(L)'
;MLAAELLKLKRNPMGMGLAIAGLALPVLVFAANQMNPNMQVKANGEAYLLPAHAVLALVTPYLLALETQQATAKWILTTPTSSLKVLFEKISVILLLVVLSLGVSFALGNLPENAAAFGAGMAGLVSSLGTLVLLTAITRNFALVLVVGFAWMQIIPRIVTALPEQAQPWLAAGLPGMGITHFAGDGEHQTVRIAMTAVIWILALLIWKKRGITL
;
A
#
# COMPACT_ATOMS: atom_id res chain seq x y z
N MET A 1 15.43 -12.00 -11.39
CA MET A 1 13.98 -12.03 -11.67
C MET A 1 13.28 -10.72 -11.30
N LEU A 2 13.67 -10.02 -10.22
CA LEU A 2 13.23 -8.62 -9.96
C LEU A 2 13.40 -7.69 -11.17
N ALA A 3 14.56 -7.76 -11.84
CA ALA A 3 14.82 -7.01 -13.08
C ALA A 3 13.82 -7.33 -14.21
N ALA A 4 13.25 -8.55 -14.24
CA ALA A 4 12.23 -8.93 -15.21
C ALA A 4 10.85 -8.31 -14.87
N GLU A 5 10.44 -8.28 -13.59
CA GLU A 5 9.23 -7.58 -13.17
C GLU A 5 9.36 -6.06 -13.42
N LEU A 6 10.52 -5.46 -13.15
CA LEU A 6 10.80 -4.07 -13.50
C LEU A 6 10.79 -3.83 -15.01
N LEU A 7 11.32 -4.77 -15.79
CA LEU A 7 11.29 -4.70 -17.26
C LEU A 7 9.85 -4.77 -17.79
N LYS A 8 8.97 -5.56 -17.18
CA LYS A 8 7.54 -5.58 -17.53
C LYS A 8 6.87 -4.26 -17.21
N LEU A 9 7.16 -3.69 -16.04
CA LEU A 9 6.65 -2.37 -15.66
C LEU A 9 7.12 -1.30 -16.64
N LYS A 10 8.39 -1.33 -17.07
CA LYS A 10 8.96 -0.44 -18.10
C LYS A 10 8.30 -0.63 -19.48
N ARG A 11 7.99 -1.87 -19.86
CA ARG A 11 7.46 -2.19 -21.21
C ARG A 11 5.95 -2.04 -21.32
N ASN A 12 5.22 -2.08 -20.20
CA ASN A 12 3.78 -1.89 -20.19
C ASN A 12 3.44 -0.40 -19.96
N PRO A 13 2.77 0.28 -20.90
CA PRO A 13 2.43 1.69 -20.76
C PRO A 13 1.54 1.99 -19.54
N MET A 14 0.67 1.05 -19.15
CA MET A 14 -0.15 1.20 -17.95
C MET A 14 0.70 1.12 -16.68
N GLY A 15 1.58 0.12 -16.57
CA GLY A 15 2.48 -0.03 -15.43
C GLY A 15 3.44 1.15 -15.27
N MET A 16 4.00 1.63 -16.39
CA MET A 16 4.87 2.81 -16.40
C MET A 16 4.11 4.09 -16.03
N GLY A 17 2.89 4.27 -16.57
CA GLY A 17 2.02 5.39 -16.22
C GLY A 17 1.66 5.43 -14.74
N LEU A 18 1.35 4.28 -14.13
CA LEU A 18 1.06 4.17 -12.69
C LEU A 18 2.30 4.48 -11.85
N ALA A 19 3.48 4.04 -12.25
CA ALA A 19 4.72 4.35 -11.55
C ALA A 19 5.09 5.84 -11.63
N ILE A 20 4.94 6.45 -12.80
CA ILE A 20 5.17 7.90 -12.99
C ILE A 20 4.15 8.70 -12.18
N ALA A 21 2.86 8.35 -12.25
CA ALA A 21 1.82 9.01 -11.45
C ALA A 21 2.15 8.89 -9.95
N GLY A 22 2.55 7.70 -9.50
CA GLY A 22 3.01 7.44 -8.14
C GLY A 22 4.16 8.35 -7.69
N LEU A 23 5.17 8.55 -8.53
CA LEU A 23 6.34 9.39 -8.24
C LEU A 23 6.09 10.89 -8.44
N ALA A 24 5.09 11.27 -9.23
CA ALA A 24 4.67 12.66 -9.41
C ALA A 24 3.81 13.17 -8.25
N LEU A 25 3.09 12.28 -7.56
CA LEU A 25 2.22 12.66 -6.43
C LEU A 25 2.91 13.45 -5.31
N PRO A 26 4.11 13.10 -4.81
CA PRO A 26 4.81 13.92 -3.83
C PRO A 26 5.08 15.36 -4.33
N VAL A 27 5.43 15.50 -5.62
CA VAL A 27 5.72 16.80 -6.25
C VAL A 27 4.44 17.64 -6.36
N LEU A 28 3.32 17.01 -6.74
CA LEU A 28 2.02 17.69 -6.81
C LEU A 28 1.52 18.12 -5.42
N VAL A 29 1.69 17.27 -4.41
CA VAL A 29 1.35 17.59 -3.01
C VAL A 29 2.21 18.77 -2.52
N PHE A 30 3.51 18.74 -2.79
CA PHE A 30 4.40 19.85 -2.46
C PHE A 30 3.98 21.15 -3.15
N ALA A 31 3.75 21.12 -4.46
CA ALA A 31 3.32 22.30 -5.22
C ALA A 31 1.98 22.86 -4.71
N ALA A 32 1.01 21.99 -4.42
CA ALA A 32 -0.28 22.40 -3.87
C ALA A 32 -0.14 23.11 -2.52
N ASN A 33 0.69 22.58 -1.62
CA ASN A 33 0.96 23.20 -0.32
C ASN A 33 1.64 24.57 -0.44
N GLN A 34 2.50 24.77 -1.45
CA GLN A 34 3.14 26.07 -1.73
C GLN A 34 2.17 27.10 -2.32
N MET A 35 1.21 26.66 -3.14
CA MET A 35 0.25 27.56 -3.80
C MET A 35 -0.81 28.10 -2.84
N ASN A 36 -1.14 27.39 -1.77
CA ASN A 36 -2.05 27.89 -0.75
C ASN A 36 -1.74 27.28 0.62
N PRO A 37 -1.13 28.04 1.56
CA PRO A 37 -0.76 27.53 2.88
C PRO A 37 -1.98 27.15 3.76
N ASN A 38 -3.18 27.62 3.41
CA ASN A 38 -4.42 27.25 4.09
C ASN A 38 -5.02 25.94 3.53
N MET A 39 -4.61 25.51 2.33
CA MET A 39 -4.94 24.19 1.79
C MET A 39 -3.77 23.23 2.07
N GLN A 40 -3.59 22.85 3.33
CA GLN A 40 -2.72 21.72 3.61
C GLN A 40 -3.36 20.46 3.00
N VAL A 41 -2.72 19.90 1.97
CA VAL A 41 -3.10 18.61 1.40
C VAL A 41 -2.75 17.55 2.44
N LYS A 42 -3.63 17.38 3.42
CA LYS A 42 -3.53 16.35 4.44
C LYS A 42 -4.04 15.04 3.86
N ALA A 43 -3.16 14.05 3.78
CA ALA A 43 -3.62 12.66 3.81
C ALA A 43 -4.43 12.46 5.09
N ASN A 44 -5.30 11.45 5.09
CA ASN A 44 -5.71 10.90 6.37
C ASN A 44 -4.44 10.33 7.03
N GLY A 45 -3.98 10.95 8.11
CA GLY A 45 -2.72 10.66 8.79
C GLY A 45 -1.66 11.72 8.49
N GLU A 46 -0.41 11.28 8.44
CA GLU A 46 0.70 12.18 8.14
C GLU A 46 0.74 12.52 6.64
N ALA A 47 0.84 13.80 6.28
CA ALA A 47 0.75 14.28 4.89
C ALA A 47 1.79 13.62 3.96
N TYR A 48 2.96 13.29 4.49
CA TYR A 48 4.05 12.63 3.75
C TYR A 48 3.74 11.20 3.32
N LEU A 49 2.78 10.54 3.97
CA LEU A 49 2.38 9.17 3.66
C LEU A 49 1.36 9.11 2.51
N LEU A 50 0.72 10.23 2.14
CA LEU A 50 -0.28 10.28 1.07
C LEU A 50 0.23 9.66 -0.23
N PRO A 51 1.42 10.07 -0.74
CA PRO A 51 1.88 9.57 -2.03
C PRO A 51 2.24 8.08 -1.96
N ALA A 52 2.86 7.65 -0.86
CA ALA A 52 3.22 6.25 -0.65
C ALA A 52 1.99 5.32 -0.57
N HIS A 53 0.92 5.74 0.10
CA HIS A 53 -0.34 4.98 0.14
C HIS A 53 -1.05 4.98 -1.22
N ALA A 54 -1.01 6.09 -1.97
CA ALA A 54 -1.55 6.13 -3.32
C ALA A 54 -0.80 5.20 -4.28
N VAL A 55 0.53 5.14 -4.20
CA VAL A 55 1.36 4.17 -4.93
C VAL A 55 0.94 2.75 -4.57
N LEU A 56 0.80 2.43 -3.28
CA LEU A 56 0.33 1.12 -2.83
C LEU A 56 -1.05 0.79 -3.41
N ALA A 57 -2.02 1.70 -3.28
CA ALA A 57 -3.40 1.53 -3.74
C ALA A 57 -3.51 1.30 -5.24
N LEU A 58 -2.63 1.91 -6.04
CA LEU A 58 -2.67 1.84 -7.50
C LEU A 58 -1.85 0.68 -8.07
N VAL A 59 -0.62 0.51 -7.58
CA VAL A 59 0.34 -0.46 -8.13
C VAL A 59 0.04 -1.87 -7.65
N THR A 60 -0.45 -2.04 -6.41
CA THR A 60 -0.67 -3.36 -5.83
C THR A 60 -1.79 -4.13 -6.55
N PRO A 61 -2.99 -3.57 -6.79
CA PRO A 61 -4.01 -4.24 -7.58
C PRO A 61 -3.54 -4.52 -9.02
N TYR A 62 -2.78 -3.59 -9.61
CA TYR A 62 -2.25 -3.75 -10.96
C TYR A 62 -1.32 -4.97 -11.06
N LEU A 63 -0.29 -5.05 -10.22
CA LEU A 63 0.70 -6.14 -10.27
C LEU A 63 0.12 -7.48 -9.79
N LEU A 64 -0.72 -7.47 -8.75
CA LEU A 64 -1.21 -8.71 -8.13
C LEU A 64 -2.48 -9.26 -8.79
N ALA A 65 -3.34 -8.43 -9.39
CA ALA A 65 -4.63 -8.85 -9.95
C ALA A 65 -4.76 -8.59 -11.47
N LEU A 66 -4.34 -7.43 -12.00
CA LEU A 66 -4.56 -7.11 -13.41
C LEU A 66 -3.53 -7.77 -14.34
N GLU A 67 -2.24 -7.63 -14.05
CA GLU A 67 -1.16 -8.19 -14.87
C GLU A 67 -1.23 -9.73 -14.91
N THR A 68 -1.67 -10.34 -13.81
CA THR A 68 -1.88 -11.79 -13.70
C THR A 68 -3.04 -12.26 -14.58
N GLN A 69 -4.08 -11.45 -14.78
CA GLN A 69 -5.20 -11.74 -15.68
C GLN A 69 -4.87 -11.44 -17.16
N GLN A 70 -4.10 -10.38 -17.44
CA GLN A 70 -3.80 -9.92 -18.80
C GLN A 70 -2.72 -10.75 -19.50
N ALA A 71 -2.87 -12.07 -19.60
CA ALA A 71 -2.09 -12.99 -20.45
C ALA A 71 -0.53 -12.98 -20.37
N THR A 72 0.13 -12.02 -19.72
CA THR A 72 1.58 -11.96 -19.49
C THR A 72 2.05 -13.08 -18.56
N ALA A 73 1.13 -13.69 -17.82
CA ALA A 73 1.38 -14.91 -17.06
C ALA A 73 1.71 -16.11 -17.97
N LYS A 74 1.17 -16.20 -19.20
CA LYS A 74 1.47 -17.34 -20.11
C LYS A 74 2.96 -17.50 -20.41
N TRP A 75 3.74 -16.41 -20.39
CA TRP A 75 5.20 -16.45 -20.60
C TRP A 75 6.02 -16.71 -19.32
N ILE A 76 5.46 -16.45 -18.14
CA ILE A 76 6.11 -16.75 -16.84
C ILE A 76 5.91 -18.24 -16.48
N LEU A 77 4.85 -18.85 -17.02
CA LEU A 77 4.43 -20.22 -16.71
C LEU A 77 5.25 -21.31 -17.41
N THR A 78 6.24 -20.98 -18.24
CA THR A 78 7.15 -21.99 -18.82
C THR A 78 8.28 -22.40 -17.85
N THR A 79 8.44 -21.70 -16.73
CA THR A 79 9.46 -22.01 -15.72
C THR A 79 8.78 -22.38 -14.39
N PRO A 80 9.03 -23.56 -13.81
CA PRO A 80 8.42 -23.97 -12.54
C PRO A 80 8.90 -23.05 -11.42
N THR A 81 8.08 -22.05 -11.10
CA THR A 81 8.39 -21.02 -10.11
C THR A 81 7.32 -21.05 -9.02
N SER A 82 7.73 -21.11 -7.75
CA SER A 82 6.79 -21.12 -6.62
C SER A 82 5.90 -19.87 -6.62
N SER A 83 4.60 -20.03 -6.31
CA SER A 83 3.65 -18.90 -6.23
C SER A 83 4.09 -17.85 -5.22
N LEU A 84 4.68 -18.27 -4.10
CA LEU A 84 5.23 -17.38 -3.09
C LEU A 84 6.42 -16.59 -3.63
N LYS A 85 7.27 -17.20 -4.46
CA LYS A 85 8.40 -16.51 -5.06
C LYS A 85 7.93 -15.40 -6.01
N VAL A 86 6.93 -15.67 -6.84
CA VAL A 86 6.31 -14.65 -7.72
C VAL A 86 5.67 -13.52 -6.90
N LEU A 87 4.95 -13.87 -5.82
CA LEU A 87 4.37 -12.88 -4.92
C LEU A 87 5.44 -11.98 -4.30
N PHE A 88 6.53 -12.56 -3.76
CA PHE A 88 7.62 -11.79 -3.16
C PHE A 88 8.28 -10.86 -4.17
N GLU A 89 8.49 -11.30 -5.42
CA GLU A 89 9.05 -10.46 -6.47
C GLU A 89 8.16 -9.24 -6.79
N LYS A 90 6.84 -9.46 -6.87
CA LYS A 90 5.86 -8.37 -7.07
C LYS A 90 5.84 -7.41 -5.88
N ILE A 91 5.84 -7.95 -4.66
CA ILE A 91 5.94 -7.16 -3.43
C ILE A 91 7.23 -6.33 -3.43
N SER A 92 8.36 -6.88 -3.85
CA SER A 92 9.63 -6.12 -3.94
C SER A 92 9.54 -4.96 -4.92
N VAL A 93 8.88 -5.11 -6.08
CA VAL A 93 8.67 -4.00 -7.02
C VAL A 93 7.75 -2.93 -6.42
N ILE A 94 6.66 -3.34 -5.76
CA ILE A 94 5.74 -2.42 -5.07
C ILE A 94 6.50 -1.61 -4.02
N LEU A 95 7.25 -2.30 -3.15
CA LEU A 95 8.04 -1.67 -2.09
C LEU A 95 9.13 -0.75 -2.65
N LEU A 96 9.77 -1.12 -3.76
CA LEU A 96 10.74 -0.25 -4.43
C LEU A 96 10.09 1.07 -4.87
N LEU A 97 8.92 1.02 -5.50
CA LEU A 97 8.20 2.23 -5.93
C LEU A 97 7.74 3.08 -4.74
N VAL A 98 7.32 2.45 -3.64
CA VAL A 98 6.99 3.13 -2.39
C VAL A 98 8.22 3.83 -1.81
N VAL A 99 9.37 3.15 -1.74
CA VAL A 99 10.64 3.73 -1.27
C VAL A 99 11.09 4.88 -2.15
N LEU A 100 10.97 4.76 -3.47
CA LEU A 100 11.28 5.86 -4.39
C LEU A 100 10.34 7.05 -4.16
N SER A 101 9.05 6.83 -3.96
CA SER A 101 8.08 7.89 -3.64
C SER A 101 8.39 8.58 -2.31
N LEU A 102 8.82 7.82 -1.30
CA LEU A 102 9.28 8.38 -0.02
C LEU A 102 10.60 9.14 -0.19
N GLY A 103 11.51 8.67 -1.04
CA GLY A 103 12.76 9.35 -1.38
C GLY A 103 12.53 10.71 -2.07
N VAL A 104 11.56 10.80 -2.97
CA VAL A 104 11.13 12.08 -3.55
C VAL A 104 10.54 12.98 -2.46
N SER A 105 9.72 12.43 -1.56
CA SER A 105 9.16 13.19 -0.43
C SER A 105 10.25 13.71 0.52
N PHE A 106 11.31 12.92 0.75
CA PHE A 106 12.49 13.31 1.51
C PHE A 106 13.26 14.45 0.84
N ALA A 107 13.52 14.34 -0.47
CA ALA A 107 14.21 15.38 -1.23
C ALA A 107 13.46 16.72 -1.23
N LEU A 108 12.14 16.69 -1.10
CA LEU A 108 11.27 17.87 -1.00
C LEU A 108 11.11 18.39 0.45
N GLY A 109 11.76 17.76 1.43
CA GLY A 109 11.67 18.16 2.84
C GLY A 109 10.31 17.86 3.49
N ASN A 110 9.53 16.92 2.94
CA ASN A 110 8.19 16.60 3.44
C ASN A 110 8.17 15.46 4.48
N LEU A 111 9.31 14.84 4.82
CA LEU A 111 9.35 13.75 5.81
C LEU A 111 9.33 14.28 7.25
N PRO A 112 8.77 13.50 8.20
CA PRO A 112 8.75 13.89 9.60
C PRO A 112 10.16 13.82 10.18
N GLU A 113 10.54 14.82 10.98
CA GLU A 113 11.81 14.83 11.71
C GLU A 113 11.82 13.80 12.86
N ASN A 114 10.64 13.40 13.33
CA ASN A 114 10.47 12.42 14.40
C ASN A 114 10.58 10.98 13.88
N ALA A 115 11.64 10.28 14.30
CA ALA A 115 11.88 8.87 13.97
C ALA A 115 10.73 7.93 14.39
N ALA A 116 10.02 8.23 15.47
CA ALA A 116 8.86 7.42 15.91
C ALA A 116 7.67 7.57 14.95
N ALA A 117 7.40 8.79 14.48
CA ALA A 117 6.36 9.06 13.49
C ALA A 117 6.69 8.44 12.13
N PHE A 118 7.97 8.47 11.73
CA PHE A 118 8.45 7.75 10.55
C PHE A 118 8.27 6.23 10.66
N GLY A 119 8.67 5.65 11.79
CA GLY A 119 8.53 4.21 12.07
C GLY A 119 7.07 3.75 12.06
N ALA A 120 6.17 4.51 12.68
CA ALA A 120 4.72 4.23 12.64
C ALA A 120 4.17 4.32 11.20
N GLY A 121 4.63 5.30 10.42
CA GLY A 121 4.30 5.43 9.00
C GLY A 121 4.70 4.20 8.17
N MET A 122 5.94 3.72 8.36
CA MET A 122 6.42 2.51 7.69
C MET A 122 5.66 1.26 8.09
N ALA A 123 5.35 1.09 9.38
CA ALA A 123 4.51 0.00 9.86
C ALA A 123 3.10 0.06 9.24
N GLY A 124 2.54 1.26 9.08
CA GLY A 124 1.27 1.46 8.38
C GLY A 124 1.31 1.08 6.90
N LEU A 125 2.39 1.41 6.18
CA LEU A 125 2.57 1.00 4.78
C LEU A 125 2.64 -0.53 4.65
N VAL A 126 3.40 -1.19 5.53
CA VAL A 126 3.53 -2.66 5.53
C VAL A 126 2.20 -3.34 5.85
N SER A 127 1.45 -2.82 6.82
CA SER A 127 0.15 -3.37 7.20
C SER A 127 -0.91 -3.15 6.10
N SER A 128 -0.87 -1.99 5.44
CA SER A 128 -1.76 -1.70 4.31
C SER A 128 -1.44 -2.58 3.09
N LEU A 129 -0.15 -2.81 2.81
CA LEU A 129 0.27 -3.76 1.77
C LEU A 129 -0.24 -5.17 2.07
N GLY A 130 -0.06 -5.66 3.30
CA GLY A 130 -0.57 -6.97 3.72
C GLY A 130 -2.09 -7.10 3.50
N THR A 131 -2.84 -6.05 3.79
CA THR A 131 -4.29 -5.98 3.56
C THR A 131 -4.64 -6.10 2.08
N LEU A 132 -3.95 -5.35 1.20
CA LEU A 132 -4.16 -5.45 -0.25
C LEU A 132 -3.75 -6.81 -0.82
N VAL A 133 -2.65 -7.39 -0.31
CA VAL A 133 -2.21 -8.74 -0.68
C VAL A 133 -3.26 -9.77 -0.28
N LEU A 134 -3.81 -9.68 0.94
CA LEU A 134 -4.88 -10.55 1.43
C LEU A 134 -6.15 -10.40 0.58
N LEU A 135 -6.59 -9.17 0.35
CA LEU A 135 -7.77 -8.86 -0.44
C LEU A 135 -7.64 -9.41 -1.87
N THR A 136 -6.45 -9.25 -2.47
CA THR A 136 -6.17 -9.83 -3.79
C THR A 136 -6.18 -11.35 -3.73
N ALA A 137 -5.61 -11.95 -2.69
CA ALA A 137 -5.61 -13.39 -2.49
C ALA A 137 -7.03 -13.96 -2.45
N ILE A 138 -7.95 -13.26 -1.75
CA ILE A 138 -9.34 -13.67 -1.55
C ILE A 138 -10.16 -13.47 -2.82
N THR A 139 -10.06 -12.30 -3.45
CA THR A 139 -11.04 -11.87 -4.45
C THR A 139 -10.57 -12.07 -5.89
N ARG A 140 -9.26 -12.00 -6.15
CA ARG A 140 -8.67 -12.05 -7.51
C ARG A 140 -9.31 -11.08 -8.51
N ASN A 141 -9.94 -10.02 -8.04
CA ASN A 141 -10.67 -9.10 -8.88
C ASN A 141 -9.99 -7.74 -8.81
N PHE A 142 -9.39 -7.32 -9.91
CA PHE A 142 -8.69 -6.04 -9.99
C PHE A 142 -9.57 -4.86 -9.55
N ALA A 143 -10.78 -4.75 -10.10
CA ALA A 143 -11.67 -3.63 -9.79
C ALA A 143 -12.04 -3.60 -8.30
N LEU A 144 -12.32 -4.77 -7.71
CA LEU A 144 -12.65 -4.87 -6.29
C LEU A 144 -11.44 -4.51 -5.42
N VAL A 145 -10.25 -5.06 -5.71
CA VAL A 145 -9.02 -4.75 -4.96
C VAL A 145 -8.68 -3.26 -5.07
N LEU A 146 -8.86 -2.66 -6.24
CA LEU A 146 -8.64 -1.23 -6.46
C LEU A 146 -9.63 -0.37 -5.66
N VAL A 147 -10.94 -0.62 -5.81
CA VAL A 147 -11.99 0.18 -5.16
C VAL A 147 -11.95 0.03 -3.66
N VAL A 148 -11.90 -1.22 -3.16
CA VAL A 148 -11.82 -1.47 -1.72
C VAL A 148 -10.48 -1.02 -1.17
N GLY A 149 -9.38 -1.21 -1.89
CA GLY A 149 -8.06 -0.71 -1.47
C GLY A 149 -8.01 0.81 -1.35
N PHE A 150 -8.57 1.52 -2.33
CA PHE A 150 -8.69 2.97 -2.30
C PHE A 150 -9.63 3.45 -1.19
N ALA A 151 -10.83 2.86 -1.08
CA ALA A 151 -11.78 3.19 -0.02
C ALA A 151 -11.17 2.92 1.37
N TRP A 152 -10.47 1.79 1.51
CA TRP A 152 -9.77 1.43 2.73
C TRP A 152 -8.72 2.47 3.10
N MET A 153 -7.87 2.88 2.14
CA MET A 153 -6.77 3.84 2.34
C MET A 153 -7.18 5.31 2.44
N GLN A 154 -8.30 5.72 1.83
CA GLN A 154 -8.64 7.13 1.66
C GLN A 154 -10.00 7.54 2.27
N ILE A 155 -10.90 6.60 2.51
CA ILE A 155 -12.26 6.89 2.97
C ILE A 155 -12.47 6.41 4.41
N ILE A 156 -12.10 5.17 4.72
CA ILE A 156 -12.34 4.57 6.04
C ILE A 156 -11.77 5.39 7.22
N PRO A 157 -10.56 5.97 7.16
CA PRO A 157 -10.08 6.82 8.25
C PRO A 157 -10.96 8.02 8.54
N ARG A 158 -11.51 8.66 7.51
CA ARG A 158 -12.37 9.84 7.68
C ARG A 158 -13.66 9.46 8.41
N ILE A 159 -14.18 8.28 8.07
CA ILE A 159 -15.34 7.72 8.75
C ILE A 159 -14.98 7.45 10.21
N VAL A 160 -13.83 6.84 10.50
CA VAL A 160 -13.40 6.52 11.87
C VAL A 160 -13.15 7.78 12.70
N THR A 161 -12.53 8.82 12.14
CA THR A 161 -12.30 10.09 12.84
C THR A 161 -13.60 10.87 13.12
N ALA A 162 -14.68 10.56 12.40
CA ALA A 162 -16.00 11.16 12.64
C ALA A 162 -16.82 10.42 13.71
N LEU A 163 -16.34 9.27 14.21
CA LEU A 163 -17.00 8.50 15.25
C LEU A 163 -16.65 9.02 16.66
N PRO A 164 -17.44 8.66 17.70
CA PRO A 164 -17.16 9.07 19.08
C PRO A 164 -15.76 8.64 19.54
N GLU A 165 -15.05 9.51 20.27
CA GLU A 165 -13.66 9.30 20.72
C GLU A 165 -13.43 7.97 21.45
N GLN A 166 -14.46 7.45 22.13
CA GLN A 166 -14.42 6.16 22.84
C GLN A 166 -14.37 4.94 21.90
N ALA A 167 -14.92 5.06 20.69
CA ALA A 167 -15.00 3.98 19.72
C ALA A 167 -13.84 4.01 18.70
N GLN A 168 -13.19 5.17 18.52
CA GLN A 168 -12.11 5.34 17.55
C GLN A 168 -10.93 4.36 17.78
N PRO A 169 -10.43 4.15 19.02
CA PRO A 169 -9.26 3.30 19.26
C PRO A 169 -9.51 1.83 18.92
N TRP A 170 -10.71 1.32 19.24
CA TRP A 170 -11.13 -0.06 18.99
C TRP A 170 -11.34 -0.32 17.51
N LEU A 171 -12.01 0.60 16.81
CA LEU A 171 -12.20 0.49 15.36
C LEU A 171 -10.87 0.65 14.63
N ALA A 172 -10.02 1.58 15.07
CA ALA A 172 -8.66 1.72 14.55
C ALA A 172 -7.80 0.48 14.79
N ALA A 173 -7.95 -0.20 15.94
CA ALA A 173 -7.24 -1.44 16.22
C ALA A 173 -7.64 -2.58 15.26
N GLY A 174 -8.89 -2.60 14.81
CA GLY A 174 -9.40 -3.51 13.80
C GLY A 174 -9.10 -3.10 12.35
N LEU A 175 -8.49 -1.94 12.12
CA LEU A 175 -8.16 -1.39 10.80
C LEU A 175 -6.66 -1.52 10.51
N PRO A 176 -6.23 -2.67 9.98
CA PRO A 176 -4.87 -2.83 9.48
C PRO A 176 -4.48 -1.75 8.47
N GLY A 177 -3.22 -1.33 8.55
CA GLY A 177 -2.67 -0.20 7.82
C GLY A 177 -2.74 1.07 8.64
N MET A 178 -3.89 1.73 8.60
CA MET A 178 -3.98 3.13 9.02
C MET A 178 -4.38 3.35 10.47
N GLY A 179 -4.85 2.31 11.17
CA GLY A 179 -4.94 2.36 12.64
C GLY A 179 -3.57 2.59 13.29
N ILE A 180 -2.49 2.17 12.63
CA ILE A 180 -1.12 2.36 13.12
C ILE A 180 -0.65 3.80 12.94
N THR A 181 -1.04 4.47 11.85
CA THR A 181 -0.55 5.82 11.52
C THR A 181 -1.38 6.93 12.15
N HIS A 182 -2.67 6.71 12.37
CA HIS A 182 -3.57 7.75 12.92
C HIS A 182 -3.63 7.76 14.44
N PHE A 183 -3.30 6.63 15.08
CA PHE A 183 -3.42 6.46 16.53
C PHE A 183 -2.09 5.98 17.13
N ALA A 184 -0.96 6.33 16.52
CA ALA A 184 0.37 5.90 16.95
C ALA A 184 0.70 6.27 18.42
N GLY A 185 0.05 7.29 18.97
CA GLY A 185 0.19 7.72 20.37
C GLY A 185 -0.60 6.89 21.39
N ASP A 186 -1.45 5.97 20.95
CA ASP A 186 -2.27 5.10 21.81
C ASP A 186 -1.55 3.75 22.02
N GLY A 187 -0.73 3.70 23.08
CA GLY A 187 0.09 2.54 23.42
C GLY A 187 -0.69 1.30 23.84
N GLU A 188 -1.90 1.46 24.39
CA GLU A 188 -2.72 0.35 24.89
C GLU A 188 -3.18 -0.58 23.74
N HIS A 189 -3.48 -0.02 22.58
CA HIS A 189 -4.00 -0.76 21.42
C HIS A 189 -2.91 -1.08 20.37
N GLN A 190 -1.67 -0.65 20.59
CA GLN A 190 -0.56 -0.89 19.67
C GLN A 190 -0.28 -2.39 19.49
N THR A 191 -0.28 -3.15 20.58
CA THR A 191 -0.08 -4.62 20.56
C THR A 191 -1.16 -5.32 19.72
N VAL A 192 -2.42 -4.88 19.84
CA VAL A 192 -3.54 -5.42 19.06
C VAL A 192 -3.36 -5.13 17.57
N ARG A 193 -2.93 -3.92 17.20
CA ARG A 193 -2.67 -3.54 15.80
C ARG A 193 -1.53 -4.33 15.17
N ILE A 194 -0.46 -4.58 15.92
CA ILE A 194 0.67 -5.42 15.48
C ILE A 194 0.19 -6.86 15.29
N ALA A 195 -0.56 -7.40 16.25
CA ALA A 195 -1.12 -8.74 16.17
C ALA A 195 -2.04 -8.91 14.95
N MET A 196 -2.95 -7.96 14.72
CA MET A 196 -3.82 -7.97 13.53
C MET A 196 -3.04 -7.90 12.23
N THR A 197 -2.01 -7.05 12.17
CA THR A 197 -1.11 -6.96 11.02
C THR A 197 -0.43 -8.30 10.73
N ALA A 198 0.10 -8.96 11.77
CA ALA A 198 0.71 -10.27 11.65
C ALA A 198 -0.29 -11.33 11.17
N VAL A 199 -1.50 -11.36 11.75
CA VAL A 199 -2.59 -12.27 11.34
C VAL A 199 -2.92 -12.08 9.86
N ILE A 200 -3.03 -10.85 9.38
CA ILE A 200 -3.31 -10.55 7.96
C ILE A 200 -2.22 -11.06 7.05
N TRP A 201 -0.96 -10.85 7.41
CA TRP A 201 0.16 -11.39 6.63
C TRP A 201 0.16 -12.92 6.61
N ILE A 202 -0.08 -13.56 7.76
CA ILE A 202 -0.17 -15.02 7.85
C ILE A 202 -1.31 -15.53 6.96
N LEU A 203 -2.51 -14.96 7.07
CA LEU A 203 -3.66 -15.34 6.24
C LEU A 203 -3.39 -15.10 4.76
N ALA A 204 -2.79 -13.97 4.41
CA ALA A 204 -2.44 -13.64 3.03
C ALA A 204 -1.51 -14.70 2.44
N LEU A 205 -0.38 -14.98 3.12
CA LEU A 205 0.61 -15.93 2.67
C LEU A 205 0.06 -17.36 2.61
N LEU A 206 -0.76 -17.78 3.58
CA LEU A 206 -1.41 -19.09 3.57
C LEU A 206 -2.37 -19.24 2.39
N ILE A 207 -3.20 -18.23 2.13
CA ILE A 207 -4.14 -18.25 1.00
C ILE A 207 -3.37 -18.25 -0.32
N TRP A 208 -2.35 -17.41 -0.49
CA TRP A 208 -1.51 -17.38 -1.69
C TRP A 208 -0.77 -18.70 -1.93
N LYS A 209 -0.24 -19.33 -0.86
CA LYS A 209 0.40 -20.64 -0.95
C LYS A 209 -0.60 -21.72 -1.37
N LYS A 210 -1.78 -21.78 -0.72
CA LYS A 210 -2.82 -22.79 -1.00
C LYS A 210 -3.41 -22.65 -2.40
N ARG A 211 -3.61 -21.42 -2.84
CA ARG A 211 -4.29 -21.11 -4.10
C ARG A 211 -3.39 -21.24 -5.34
N GLY A 212 -2.06 -21.32 -5.17
CA GLY A 212 -1.11 -21.42 -6.28
C GLY A 212 -1.20 -20.25 -7.28
N ILE A 213 -0.47 -20.36 -8.40
CA ILE A 213 -0.66 -19.50 -9.58
C ILE A 213 -1.77 -20.12 -10.44
N THR A 214 -2.99 -20.27 -9.91
CA THR A 214 -4.10 -20.74 -10.75
C THR A 214 -4.63 -19.55 -11.56
N LEU A 215 -4.49 -19.69 -12.88
CA LEU A 215 -5.11 -18.87 -13.93
C LEU A 215 -6.62 -18.70 -13.70
#